data_AF-A0A1H9WND8-F1
#
_entry.id   AF-A0A1H9WND8-F1
#
_cell.length_a   1.000
_cell.length_b   1.000
_cell.length_c   1.000
_cell.angle_alpha   90.00
_cell.angle_beta   90.00
_cell.angle_gamma   90.00
#
_symmetry.space_group_name_H-M   'P 1'
#
loop_
_entity.id
_entity.type
_entity.pdbx_description
1 polymer ?
#
loop_
_entity_poly.entity_id
_entity_poly.type
_entity_poly.pdbx_seq_one_letter_code
_entity_poly.pdbx_strand_id
1 'polypeptide(L)'
;MFIKTTLTAAAALFAVSGATFAHATLEQTEAAIGATTKVTLRVPHGCDGAATSAVRIEIPEGFYSVKPMPKADWELSTETGAYETPYDNHGTEMTEGVRAVTWSGGDLPDGYYDEFTIRGTVGSQLAAGETLFFPALQTCANGTANWTDTSGSHDVPNPAPSLSLVSGDVGHGHGGPAITMGETATLGDLEIAAPFARATLPNQPVAGGFLTITNTGATDDTLVAASSPAAGRTEVHEMTMDGDVMRMRELADGLPVPAGETVTLEPGGYHVMFVDLAGPLSEGDATEVTLTFEDAGAVTLTMPVMARDATGPEHGVHSDHGSH
;
A
#
# COMPACT_ATOMS: atom_id res chain seq x y z
N MET A 1 7.37 2.01 -86.10
CA MET A 1 8.16 0.82 -85.71
C MET A 1 8.98 1.23 -84.49
N PHE A 2 8.92 0.44 -83.40
CA PHE A 2 9.68 0.58 -82.14
C PHE A 2 9.31 1.72 -81.19
N ILE A 3 9.24 1.58 -79.86
CA ILE A 3 8.90 0.50 -78.92
C ILE A 3 8.42 1.28 -77.67
N LYS A 4 7.35 0.82 -77.02
CA LYS A 4 6.88 1.37 -75.74
C LYS A 4 7.85 0.95 -74.63
N THR A 5 8.30 1.89 -73.80
CA THR A 5 8.89 1.55 -72.49
C THR A 5 8.45 2.59 -71.47
N THR A 6 7.29 2.30 -70.86
CA THR A 6 6.82 2.96 -69.64
C THR A 6 7.73 2.50 -68.50
N LEU A 7 8.48 3.44 -67.93
CA LEU A 7 9.31 3.22 -66.75
C LEU A 7 8.42 3.34 -65.51
N THR A 8 7.99 2.21 -64.96
CA THR A 8 7.24 2.16 -63.69
C THR A 8 8.23 2.28 -62.54
N ALA A 9 8.27 3.43 -61.88
CA ALA A 9 9.03 3.60 -60.64
C ALA A 9 8.29 2.87 -59.50
N ALA A 10 8.75 1.68 -59.14
CA ALA A 10 8.29 0.98 -57.95
C ALA A 10 8.94 1.62 -56.71
N ALA A 11 8.18 2.45 -56.00
CA ALA A 11 8.55 2.91 -54.67
C ALA A 11 8.46 1.74 -53.70
N ALA A 12 9.60 1.17 -53.32
CA ALA A 12 9.68 0.23 -52.20
C ALA A 12 9.61 1.04 -50.90
N LEU A 13 8.40 1.25 -50.38
CA LEU A 13 8.23 1.59 -48.97
C LEU A 13 8.62 0.35 -48.16
N PHE A 14 9.85 0.30 -47.66
CA PHE A 14 10.18 -0.54 -46.52
C PHE A 14 9.48 0.08 -45.31
N ALA A 15 8.26 -0.39 -45.02
CA ALA A 15 7.70 -0.25 -43.69
C ALA A 15 8.58 -1.09 -42.76
N VAL A 16 9.55 -0.46 -42.10
CA VAL A 16 10.18 -1.04 -40.92
C VAL A 16 9.08 -1.00 -39.85
N SER A 17 8.28 -2.06 -39.81
CA SER A 17 7.44 -2.36 -38.66
C SER A 17 8.39 -2.68 -37.51
N GLY A 18 8.81 -1.63 -36.80
CA GLY A 18 9.43 -1.79 -35.50
C GLY A 18 8.47 -2.62 -34.66
N ALA A 19 8.95 -3.74 -34.15
CA ALA A 19 8.20 -4.53 -33.20
C ALA A 19 7.82 -3.58 -32.05
N THR A 20 6.53 -3.32 -31.91
CA THR A 20 5.98 -2.71 -30.71
C THR A 20 6.08 -3.77 -29.63
N PHE A 21 7.28 -3.95 -29.08
CA PHE A 21 7.47 -4.76 -27.88
C PHE A 21 6.64 -4.06 -26.79
N ALA A 22 5.65 -4.78 -26.25
CA ALA A 22 5.04 -4.31 -25.03
C ALA A 22 6.14 -4.42 -23.97
N HIS A 23 6.65 -3.28 -23.49
CA HIS A 23 7.63 -3.28 -22.41
C HIS A 23 7.00 -3.90 -21.16
N ALA A 24 7.79 -4.53 -20.31
CA ALA A 24 7.28 -4.89 -19.00
C ALA A 24 6.93 -3.62 -18.23
N THR A 25 5.84 -3.70 -17.47
CA THR A 25 5.32 -2.58 -16.68
C THR A 25 5.13 -3.02 -15.24
N LEU A 26 5.10 -2.06 -14.33
CA LEU A 26 4.54 -2.32 -13.01
C LEU A 26 3.03 -2.14 -13.08
N GLU A 27 2.29 -2.97 -12.35
CA GLU A 27 0.84 -2.80 -12.17
C GLU A 27 0.53 -1.52 -11.38
N GLN A 28 1.39 -1.20 -10.40
CA GLN A 28 1.34 0.04 -9.64
C GLN A 28 2.13 1.12 -10.39
N THR A 29 1.61 2.33 -10.46
CA THR A 29 2.31 3.49 -11.05
C THR A 29 2.91 4.41 -10.00
N GLU A 30 2.44 4.32 -8.75
CA GLU A 30 2.82 5.19 -7.66
C GLU A 30 3.09 4.38 -6.39
N ALA A 31 3.94 4.92 -5.52
CA ALA A 31 4.16 4.38 -4.18
C ALA A 31 4.39 5.50 -3.17
N ALA A 32 3.75 5.38 -2.01
CA ALA A 32 3.92 6.33 -0.92
C ALA A 32 5.26 6.10 -0.20
N ILE A 33 5.96 7.19 0.09
CA ILE A 33 7.22 7.17 0.86
C ILE A 33 6.97 6.61 2.26
N GLY A 34 7.86 5.75 2.76
CA GLY A 34 7.70 5.07 4.04
C GLY A 34 6.72 3.89 4.05
N ALA A 35 5.91 3.72 2.99
CA ALA A 35 4.90 2.68 2.95
C ALA A 35 5.48 1.32 2.53
N THR A 36 4.92 0.26 3.11
CA THR A 36 5.05 -1.07 2.54
C THR A 36 4.24 -1.14 1.25
N THR A 37 4.91 -1.44 0.14
CA THR A 37 4.33 -1.49 -1.19
C THR A 37 4.50 -2.86 -1.81
N LYS A 38 3.45 -3.35 -2.48
CA LYS A 38 3.52 -4.51 -3.37
C LYS A 38 3.90 -4.02 -4.76
N VAL A 39 4.97 -4.56 -5.32
CA VAL A 39 5.45 -4.28 -6.67
C VAL A 39 5.21 -5.50 -7.53
N THR A 40 4.40 -5.35 -8.57
CA THR A 40 4.03 -6.45 -9.48
C THR A 40 4.48 -6.11 -10.88
N LEU A 41 5.55 -6.79 -11.32
CA LEU A 41 6.04 -6.71 -12.68
C LEU A 41 5.15 -7.56 -13.59
N ARG A 42 4.52 -6.94 -14.58
CA ARG A 42 3.81 -7.63 -15.66
C ARG A 42 4.74 -7.84 -16.84
N VAL A 43 4.99 -9.10 -17.18
CA VAL A 43 5.71 -9.52 -18.38
C VAL A 43 4.67 -9.89 -19.45
N PRO A 44 4.55 -9.14 -20.55
CA PRO A 44 3.39 -9.24 -21.44
C PRO A 44 3.42 -10.43 -22.41
N HIS A 45 4.63 -10.91 -22.75
CA HIS A 45 4.85 -11.98 -23.73
C HIS A 45 6.27 -12.54 -23.55
N GLY A 46 6.63 -13.51 -24.38
CA GLY A 46 7.97 -14.09 -24.50
C GLY A 46 8.95 -13.18 -25.23
N CYS A 47 10.16 -13.65 -25.53
CA CYS A 47 11.14 -12.87 -26.29
C CYS A 47 11.18 -13.40 -27.72
N ASP A 48 10.83 -12.57 -28.70
CA ASP A 48 10.88 -12.91 -30.13
C ASP A 48 10.19 -14.25 -30.47
N GLY A 49 9.01 -14.50 -29.88
CA GLY A 49 8.26 -15.74 -30.10
C GLY A 49 8.69 -16.93 -29.23
N ALA A 50 9.76 -16.81 -28.44
CA ALA A 50 10.22 -17.84 -27.52
C ALA A 50 9.65 -17.64 -26.12
N ALA A 51 9.31 -18.75 -25.44
CA ALA A 51 8.82 -18.72 -24.08
C ALA A 51 9.85 -18.12 -23.10
N THR A 52 9.35 -17.38 -22.11
CA THR A 52 10.16 -16.87 -21.00
C THR A 52 10.45 -17.99 -20.02
N SER A 53 11.73 -18.16 -19.70
CA SER A 53 12.21 -19.17 -18.76
C SER A 53 12.76 -18.59 -17.45
N ALA A 54 13.13 -17.30 -17.44
CA ALA A 54 13.47 -16.61 -16.21
C ALA A 54 13.07 -15.13 -16.25
N VAL A 55 12.72 -14.59 -15.09
CA VAL A 55 12.48 -13.17 -14.85
C VAL A 55 13.24 -12.77 -13.60
N ARG A 56 14.04 -11.72 -13.72
CA ARG A 56 14.82 -11.15 -12.63
C ARG A 56 14.44 -9.69 -12.44
N ILE A 57 14.30 -9.28 -11.18
CA ILE A 57 14.09 -7.89 -10.77
C ILE A 57 15.27 -7.48 -9.90
N GLU A 58 15.97 -6.41 -10.29
CA GLU A 58 16.95 -5.74 -9.46
C GLU A 58 16.22 -4.81 -8.47
N ILE A 59 16.62 -4.87 -7.20
CA ILE A 59 16.04 -4.05 -6.14
C ILE A 59 16.82 -2.74 -6.05
N PRO A 60 16.18 -1.58 -6.32
CA PRO A 60 16.86 -0.30 -6.25
C PRO A 60 17.18 0.11 -4.82
N GLU A 61 18.16 1.00 -4.66
CA GLU A 61 18.25 1.79 -3.43
C GLU A 61 16.96 2.57 -3.21
N GLY A 62 16.56 2.69 -1.95
CA GLY A 62 15.27 3.23 -1.56
C GLY A 62 14.17 2.19 -1.40
N PHE A 63 14.39 0.92 -1.77
CA PHE A 63 13.44 -0.18 -1.53
C PHE A 63 14.09 -1.27 -0.68
N TYR A 64 13.55 -1.53 0.51
CA TYR A 64 14.15 -2.45 1.49
C TYR A 64 13.12 -3.43 2.07
N SER A 65 13.59 -4.36 2.92
CA SER A 65 12.73 -5.38 3.54
C SER A 65 11.97 -6.25 2.52
N VAL A 66 12.62 -6.52 1.38
CA VAL A 66 11.99 -7.18 0.22
C VAL A 66 11.70 -8.65 0.51
N LYS A 67 10.48 -9.06 0.19
CA LYS A 67 9.99 -10.43 0.24
C LYS A 67 9.31 -10.78 -1.09
N PRO A 68 9.89 -11.70 -1.87
CA PRO A 68 9.26 -12.15 -3.11
C PRO A 68 8.10 -13.11 -2.86
N MET A 69 7.12 -13.10 -3.75
CA MET A 69 6.00 -14.05 -3.74
C MET A 69 6.41 -15.35 -4.43
N PRO A 70 6.37 -16.51 -3.75
CA PRO A 70 6.53 -17.81 -4.39
C PRO A 70 5.49 -18.00 -5.50
N LYS A 71 5.92 -18.61 -6.60
CA LYS A 71 5.09 -18.84 -7.78
C LYS A 71 5.17 -20.31 -8.15
N ALA A 72 4.00 -20.94 -8.31
CA ALA A 72 3.92 -22.36 -8.68
C ALA A 72 4.66 -22.58 -10.01
N ASP A 73 5.40 -23.69 -10.10
CA ASP A 73 6.15 -24.09 -11.30
C ASP A 73 7.32 -23.16 -11.71
N TRP A 74 7.71 -22.23 -10.83
CA TRP A 74 8.93 -21.43 -10.97
C TRP A 74 9.83 -21.64 -9.75
N GLU A 75 11.13 -21.78 -9.98
CA GLU A 75 12.14 -21.77 -8.93
C GLU A 75 12.46 -20.33 -8.54
N LEU A 76 12.31 -20.01 -7.25
CA LEU A 76 12.57 -18.69 -6.69
C LEU A 76 13.92 -18.64 -5.99
N SER A 77 14.74 -17.66 -6.35
CA SER A 77 15.99 -17.34 -5.66
C SER A 77 16.13 -15.85 -5.38
N THR A 78 16.90 -15.52 -4.34
CA THR A 78 17.20 -14.14 -3.93
C THR A 78 18.69 -13.97 -3.73
N GLU A 79 19.22 -12.83 -4.15
CA GLU A 79 20.58 -12.41 -3.84
C GLU A 79 20.54 -11.32 -2.77
N THR A 80 21.30 -11.51 -1.69
CA THR A 80 21.42 -10.53 -0.59
C THR A 80 22.72 -9.75 -0.74
N GLY A 81 22.68 -8.46 -0.43
CA GLY A 81 23.85 -7.59 -0.43
C GLY A 81 23.66 -6.39 0.49
N ALA A 82 24.76 -5.67 0.75
CA ALA A 82 24.74 -4.46 1.55
C ALA A 82 23.91 -3.36 0.88
N TYR A 83 23.23 -2.56 1.69
CA TYR A 83 22.62 -1.30 1.26
C TYR A 83 23.67 -0.20 1.19
N GLU A 84 23.51 0.76 0.28
CA GLU A 84 24.37 1.95 0.25
C GLU A 84 24.19 2.81 1.49
N THR A 85 22.95 2.94 1.95
CA THR A 85 22.58 3.62 3.21
C THR A 85 21.77 2.65 4.07
N PRO A 86 22.12 2.46 5.37
CA PRO A 86 21.31 1.64 6.26
C PRO A 86 19.87 2.17 6.39
N TYR A 87 18.91 1.26 6.53
CA TYR A 87 17.50 1.59 6.74
C TYR A 87 17.10 1.28 8.18
N ASP A 88 16.20 2.08 8.76
CA ASP A 88 15.50 1.69 9.99
C ASP A 88 14.25 0.87 9.64
N ASN A 89 14.12 -0.29 10.27
CA ASN A 89 12.94 -1.12 10.17
C ASN A 89 12.37 -1.33 11.58
N HIS A 90 11.51 -0.41 12.01
CA HIS A 90 10.88 -0.43 13.34
C HIS A 90 11.91 -0.46 14.49
N GLY A 91 12.92 0.41 14.44
CA GLY A 91 13.99 0.51 15.42
C GLY A 91 15.11 -0.51 15.26
N THR A 92 15.04 -1.36 14.22
CA THR A 92 16.12 -2.28 13.85
C THR A 92 16.85 -1.72 12.64
N GLU A 93 18.13 -1.40 12.81
CA GLU A 93 18.99 -1.01 11.69
C GLU A 93 19.22 -2.20 10.75
N MET A 94 18.97 -1.98 9.46
CA MET A 94 19.22 -2.92 8.38
C MET A 94 20.34 -2.39 7.50
N THR A 95 21.48 -3.08 7.51
CA THR A 95 22.66 -2.73 6.70
C THR A 95 22.76 -3.54 5.41
N GLU A 96 21.98 -4.62 5.28
CA GLU A 96 21.91 -5.48 4.10
C GLU A 96 20.51 -6.07 3.91
N GLY A 97 20.23 -6.55 2.70
CA GLY A 97 19.00 -7.26 2.36
C GLY A 97 18.96 -7.70 0.90
N VAL A 98 17.78 -8.12 0.43
CA VAL A 98 17.62 -8.64 -0.93
C VAL A 98 17.87 -7.53 -1.95
N ARG A 99 18.82 -7.78 -2.85
CA ARG A 99 19.23 -6.89 -3.94
C ARG A 99 18.78 -7.35 -5.31
N ALA A 100 18.44 -8.63 -5.46
CA ALA A 100 17.77 -9.13 -6.64
C ALA A 100 16.89 -10.33 -6.31
N VAL A 101 15.81 -10.47 -7.07
CA VAL A 101 14.89 -11.60 -7.04
C VAL A 101 14.84 -12.23 -8.41
N THR A 102 14.98 -13.55 -8.50
CA THR A 102 14.88 -14.29 -9.76
C THR A 102 13.85 -15.42 -9.64
N TRP A 103 12.89 -15.44 -10.57
CA TRP A 103 12.08 -16.61 -10.86
C TRP A 103 12.64 -17.29 -12.10
N SER A 104 12.92 -18.59 -12.03
CA SER A 104 13.55 -19.33 -13.13
C SER A 104 12.92 -20.72 -13.34
N GLY A 105 13.26 -21.37 -14.46
CA GLY A 105 12.72 -22.68 -14.81
C GLY A 105 11.26 -22.66 -15.27
N GLY A 106 10.69 -21.47 -15.46
CA GLY A 106 9.33 -21.31 -15.95
C GLY A 106 9.19 -21.56 -17.45
N ASP A 107 7.94 -21.52 -17.89
CA ASP A 107 7.56 -21.62 -19.31
C ASP A 107 6.36 -20.69 -19.54
N LEU A 108 6.62 -19.40 -19.70
CA LEU A 108 5.59 -18.44 -20.11
C LEU A 108 5.61 -18.32 -21.65
N PRO A 109 4.64 -18.89 -22.37
CA PRO A 109 4.64 -18.86 -23.82
C PRO A 109 4.35 -17.45 -24.36
N ASP A 110 4.83 -17.17 -25.57
CA ASP A 110 4.77 -15.84 -26.16
C ASP A 110 3.38 -15.23 -26.27
N GLY A 111 2.35 -16.06 -26.41
CA GLY A 111 0.95 -15.61 -26.50
C GLY A 111 0.29 -15.23 -25.17
N TYR A 112 1.00 -15.31 -24.04
CA TYR A 112 0.45 -15.05 -22.71
C TYR A 112 1.30 -14.04 -21.95
N TYR A 113 0.65 -13.30 -21.06
CA TYR A 113 1.32 -12.48 -20.07
C TYR A 113 1.35 -13.19 -18.71
N ASP A 114 2.25 -12.76 -17.85
CA ASP A 114 2.29 -13.20 -16.46
C ASP A 114 2.81 -12.09 -15.53
N GLU A 115 2.66 -12.33 -14.23
CA GLU A 115 3.00 -11.38 -13.18
C GLU A 115 3.97 -11.99 -12.16
N PHE A 116 4.92 -11.15 -11.74
CA PHE A 116 6.00 -11.47 -10.80
C PHE A 116 6.00 -10.41 -9.69
N THR A 117 5.74 -10.85 -8.47
CA THR A 117 5.39 -9.94 -7.36
C THR A 117 6.42 -9.99 -6.24
N ILE A 118 6.82 -8.80 -5.78
CA ILE A 118 7.56 -8.61 -4.53
C ILE A 118 6.78 -7.67 -3.60
N ARG A 119 6.99 -7.79 -2.29
CA ARG A 119 6.59 -6.79 -1.28
C ARG A 119 7.85 -6.21 -0.66
N GLY A 120 7.90 -4.92 -0.43
CA GLY A 120 8.99 -4.25 0.29
C GLY A 120 8.54 -2.89 0.78
N THR A 121 9.44 -2.14 1.40
CA THR A 121 9.16 -0.83 1.96
C THR A 121 9.90 0.25 1.18
N VAL A 122 9.20 1.33 0.84
CA VAL A 122 9.81 2.53 0.26
C VAL A 122 10.46 3.31 1.40
N GLY A 123 11.76 3.61 1.29
CA GLY A 123 12.52 4.32 2.31
C GLY A 123 11.94 5.70 2.62
N SER A 124 11.80 6.04 3.89
CA SER A 124 11.27 7.33 4.35
C SER A 124 12.21 8.51 4.05
N GLN A 125 13.47 8.23 3.72
CA GLN A 125 14.46 9.23 3.34
C GLN A 125 14.32 9.73 1.88
N LEU A 126 13.49 9.07 1.06
CA LEU A 126 13.25 9.47 -0.33
C LEU A 126 12.31 10.69 -0.38
N ALA A 127 12.30 11.38 -1.53
CA ALA A 127 11.48 12.58 -1.70
C ALA A 127 10.31 12.37 -2.66
N ALA A 128 9.20 13.06 -2.39
CA ALA A 128 8.03 13.04 -3.27
C ALA A 128 8.38 13.65 -4.64
N GLY A 129 7.87 13.05 -5.70
CA GLY A 129 8.21 13.37 -7.09
C GLY A 129 9.45 12.67 -7.62
N GLU A 130 10.21 11.95 -6.78
CA GLU A 130 11.26 11.05 -7.27
C GLU A 130 10.67 9.83 -7.97
N THR A 131 11.46 9.16 -8.81
CA THR A 131 11.05 7.94 -9.50
C THR A 131 11.95 6.79 -9.08
N LEU A 132 11.34 5.71 -8.63
CA LEU A 132 12.02 4.49 -8.21
C LEU A 132 11.93 3.47 -9.35
N PHE A 133 13.06 3.20 -10.00
CA PHE A 133 13.13 2.26 -11.11
C PHE A 133 13.44 0.84 -10.61
N PHE A 134 12.77 -0.15 -11.18
CA PHE A 134 12.99 -1.57 -10.92
C PHE A 134 13.52 -2.22 -12.20
N PRO A 135 14.83 -2.14 -12.47
CA PRO A 135 15.42 -2.80 -13.63
C PRO A 135 15.05 -4.28 -13.64
N ALA A 136 14.60 -4.76 -14.79
CA ALA A 136 14.14 -6.12 -14.92
C ALA A 136 14.74 -6.78 -16.16
N LEU A 137 15.02 -8.07 -16.03
CA LEU A 137 15.62 -8.90 -17.05
C LEU A 137 14.72 -10.11 -17.31
N GLN A 138 14.27 -10.24 -18.54
CA GLN A 138 13.57 -11.41 -19.03
C GLN A 138 14.53 -12.28 -19.82
N THR A 139 14.58 -13.57 -19.50
CA THR A 139 15.37 -14.56 -20.22
C THR A 139 14.44 -15.51 -20.95
N CYS A 140 14.75 -15.73 -22.22
CA CYS A 140 14.06 -16.66 -23.09
C CYS A 140 15.08 -17.56 -23.81
N ALA A 141 14.61 -18.62 -24.48
CA ALA A 141 15.50 -19.54 -25.19
C ALA A 141 16.37 -18.86 -26.27
N ASN A 142 15.86 -17.80 -26.90
CA ASN A 142 16.48 -17.14 -28.06
C ASN A 142 17.12 -15.79 -27.74
N GLY A 143 17.15 -15.37 -26.47
CA GLY A 143 17.71 -14.07 -26.09
C GLY A 143 17.19 -13.54 -24.77
N THR A 144 17.43 -12.26 -24.52
CA THR A 144 16.97 -11.56 -23.32
C THR A 144 16.29 -10.25 -23.70
N ALA A 145 15.26 -9.87 -22.94
CA ALA A 145 14.73 -8.52 -22.94
C ALA A 145 15.20 -7.81 -21.67
N ASN A 146 15.89 -6.68 -21.83
CA ASN A 146 16.58 -5.98 -20.75
C ASN A 146 15.92 -4.62 -20.50
N TRP A 147 14.97 -4.55 -19.57
CA TRP A 147 14.29 -3.31 -19.19
C TRP A 147 15.07 -2.62 -18.07
N THR A 148 16.20 -2.01 -18.42
CA THR A 148 17.19 -1.52 -17.43
C THR A 148 17.49 -0.03 -17.55
N ASP A 149 16.89 0.68 -18.51
CA ASP A 149 17.14 2.11 -18.67
C ASP A 149 16.40 2.92 -17.59
N THR A 150 17.16 3.60 -16.74
CA THR A 150 16.65 4.41 -15.61
C THR A 150 16.70 5.92 -15.87
N SER A 151 16.86 6.34 -17.13
CA SER A 151 16.94 7.76 -17.49
C SER A 151 15.62 8.53 -17.28
N GLY A 152 14.51 7.81 -17.13
CA GLY A 152 13.16 8.38 -17.07
C GLY A 152 12.61 8.83 -18.42
N SER A 153 13.34 8.62 -19.52
CA SER A 153 12.85 8.91 -20.87
C SER A 153 11.86 7.83 -21.34
N HIS A 154 10.75 8.25 -21.94
CA HIS A 154 9.79 7.34 -22.57
C HIS A 154 10.20 6.92 -23.99
N ASP A 155 11.20 7.58 -24.58
CA ASP A 155 11.66 7.37 -25.97
C ASP A 155 12.85 6.42 -26.07
N VAL A 156 13.16 5.69 -25.00
CA VAL A 156 14.24 4.69 -24.98
C VAL A 156 13.70 3.31 -25.36
N PRO A 157 14.52 2.45 -25.99
CA PRO A 157 14.06 1.14 -26.45
C PRO A 157 13.67 0.18 -25.32
N ASN A 158 14.25 0.31 -24.12
CA ASN A 158 14.00 -0.60 -23.02
C ASN A 158 13.95 0.12 -21.66
N PRO A 159 12.90 0.95 -21.42
CA PRO A 159 12.75 1.66 -20.16
C PRO A 159 12.57 0.66 -19.01
N ALA A 160 13.23 0.90 -17.88
CA ALA A 160 12.99 0.14 -16.67
C ALA A 160 11.58 0.47 -16.15
N PRO A 161 10.81 -0.55 -15.70
CA PRO A 161 9.57 -0.33 -14.96
C PRO A 161 9.83 0.55 -13.73
N SER A 162 8.89 1.41 -13.36
CA SER A 162 9.12 2.40 -12.30
C SER A 162 7.88 2.77 -11.51
N LEU A 163 8.09 3.25 -10.29
CA LEU A 163 7.08 3.88 -9.44
C LEU A 163 7.39 5.36 -9.30
N SER A 164 6.38 6.21 -9.50
CA SER A 164 6.46 7.61 -9.07
C SER A 164 6.25 7.65 -7.55
N LEU A 165 7.20 8.23 -6.83
CA LEU A 165 7.10 8.37 -5.40
C LEU A 165 6.20 9.55 -5.08
N VAL A 166 5.15 9.29 -4.34
CA VAL A 166 4.27 10.32 -3.80
C VAL A 166 4.61 10.55 -2.34
N SER A 167 4.30 11.74 -1.84
CA SER A 167 4.41 12.03 -0.42
C SER A 167 3.81 10.88 0.38
N GLY A 168 4.52 10.46 1.41
CA GLY A 168 4.07 9.43 2.35
C GLY A 168 2.92 9.89 3.22
N ASP A 169 1.86 10.43 2.64
CA ASP A 169 0.53 10.39 3.23
C ASP A 169 -0.09 9.09 2.73
N VAL A 170 -0.42 8.19 3.66
CA VAL A 170 -1.12 6.95 3.33
C VAL A 170 -2.48 7.34 2.75
N GLY A 171 -2.58 7.34 1.43
CA GLY A 171 -3.78 7.76 0.72
C GLY A 171 -3.86 7.13 -0.67
N HIS A 172 -4.79 6.18 -0.83
CA HIS A 172 -5.49 6.02 -2.11
C HIS A 172 -6.92 6.51 -1.91
N GLY A 173 -7.28 7.54 -2.67
CA GLY A 173 -8.44 8.44 -2.47
C GLY A 173 -9.80 7.77 -2.27
N HIS A 174 -10.77 8.46 -1.66
CA HIS A 174 -11.27 9.77 -2.11
C HIS A 174 -11.67 10.70 -0.94
N GLY A 175 -11.22 11.96 -1.01
CA GLY A 175 -11.91 13.10 -0.41
C GLY A 175 -11.79 13.27 1.10
N GLY A 176 -10.60 13.59 1.59
CA GLY A 176 -10.37 14.09 2.95
C GLY A 176 -8.88 14.05 3.28
N PRO A 177 -8.35 14.97 4.11
CA PRO A 177 -6.97 14.88 4.56
C PRO A 177 -6.80 13.58 5.38
N ALA A 178 -5.98 12.66 4.87
CA ALA A 178 -5.63 11.44 5.56
C ALA A 178 -4.42 11.74 6.46
N ILE A 179 -4.56 11.46 7.75
CA ILE A 179 -3.58 11.81 8.77
C ILE A 179 -2.86 10.55 9.27
N THR A 180 -1.56 10.68 9.50
CA THR A 180 -0.68 9.63 10.01
C THR A 180 -0.57 9.65 11.54
N MET A 181 -0.02 8.56 12.08
CA MET A 181 0.20 8.30 13.51
C MET A 181 0.67 9.52 14.32
N GLY A 182 -0.19 9.97 15.25
CA GLY A 182 0.11 11.03 16.22
C GLY A 182 -0.26 12.45 15.79
N GLU A 183 -0.75 12.62 14.57
CA GLU A 183 -1.26 13.90 14.09
C GLU A 183 -2.80 13.96 14.26
N THR A 184 -3.28 15.11 14.72
CA THR A 184 -4.71 15.37 14.93
C THR A 184 -5.32 15.75 13.59
N ALA A 185 -6.34 15.02 13.14
CA ALA A 185 -7.12 15.38 11.96
C ALA A 185 -8.14 16.46 12.30
N THR A 186 -8.21 17.50 11.48
CA THR A 186 -9.23 18.55 11.63
C THR A 186 -10.27 18.45 10.51
N LEU A 187 -11.54 18.35 10.89
CA LEU A 187 -12.69 18.40 9.98
C LEU A 187 -13.66 19.48 10.48
N GLY A 188 -13.59 20.67 9.88
CA GLY A 188 -14.30 21.82 10.40
C GLY A 188 -13.82 22.16 11.81
N ASP A 189 -14.73 22.15 12.78
CA ASP A 189 -14.43 22.39 14.20
C ASP A 189 -14.11 21.10 14.98
N LEU A 190 -14.11 19.93 14.32
CA LEU A 190 -13.79 18.66 14.94
C LEU A 190 -12.30 18.34 14.85
N GLU A 191 -11.70 18.00 15.97
CA GLU A 191 -10.34 17.49 16.08
C GLU A 191 -10.39 15.99 16.43
N ILE A 192 -9.77 15.16 15.60
CA ILE A 192 -9.77 13.70 15.76
C ILE A 192 -8.35 13.22 15.94
N ALA A 193 -8.07 12.61 17.09
CA ALA A 193 -6.72 12.29 17.51
C ALA A 193 -6.56 10.82 17.91
N ALA A 194 -5.31 10.38 17.91
CA ALA A 194 -4.87 9.07 18.39
C ALA A 194 -5.68 7.87 17.84
N PRO A 195 -5.95 7.78 16.52
CA PRO A 195 -6.64 6.61 15.98
C PRO A 195 -5.78 5.35 16.17
N PHE A 196 -6.42 4.22 16.47
CA PHE A 196 -5.79 2.90 16.43
C PHE A 196 -6.79 1.75 16.39
N ALA A 197 -6.43 0.66 15.72
CA ALA A 197 -7.16 -0.61 15.73
C ALA A 197 -6.38 -1.66 16.53
N ARG A 198 -7.09 -2.67 17.05
CA ARG A 198 -6.46 -3.83 17.70
C ARG A 198 -6.21 -4.94 16.69
N ALA A 199 -5.03 -5.55 16.78
CA ALA A 199 -4.68 -6.73 16.03
C ALA A 199 -5.67 -7.88 16.29
N THR A 200 -5.78 -8.76 15.31
CA THR A 200 -6.67 -9.92 15.33
C THR A 200 -5.88 -11.22 15.22
N LEU A 201 -6.47 -12.32 15.72
CA LEU A 201 -5.94 -13.65 15.38
C LEU A 201 -6.38 -14.04 13.98
N PRO A 202 -5.65 -14.97 13.33
CA PRO A 202 -6.14 -15.60 12.11
C PRO A 202 -7.59 -16.10 12.28
N ASN A 203 -8.44 -15.81 11.30
CA ASN A 203 -9.85 -16.17 11.23
C ASN A 203 -10.79 -15.48 12.25
N GLN A 204 -10.36 -14.40 12.91
CA GLN A 204 -11.29 -13.57 13.69
C GLN A 204 -12.13 -12.69 12.75
N PRO A 205 -13.47 -12.72 12.86
CA PRO A 205 -14.34 -11.98 11.95
C PRO A 205 -14.50 -10.50 12.32
N VAL A 206 -14.00 -10.07 13.48
CA VAL A 206 -14.23 -8.74 14.04
C VAL A 206 -12.97 -8.12 14.63
N ALA A 207 -12.90 -6.80 14.60
CA ALA A 207 -11.88 -5.99 15.27
C ALA A 207 -12.48 -4.71 15.89
N GLY A 208 -11.77 -4.12 16.85
CA GLY A 208 -12.13 -2.84 17.45
C GLY A 208 -11.16 -1.73 17.02
N GLY A 209 -11.72 -0.57 16.67
CA GLY A 209 -11.05 0.69 16.39
C GLY A 209 -11.42 1.76 17.42
N PHE A 210 -10.45 2.59 17.73
CA PHE A 210 -10.45 3.53 18.84
C PHE A 210 -9.82 4.85 18.40
N LEU A 211 -10.26 5.96 18.97
CA LEU A 211 -9.83 7.32 18.65
C LEU A 211 -10.48 8.30 19.62
N THR A 212 -10.01 9.54 19.63
CA THR A 212 -10.63 10.63 20.41
C THR A 212 -11.16 11.70 19.47
N ILE A 213 -12.39 12.17 19.71
CA ILE A 213 -13.02 13.25 18.94
C ILE A 213 -13.24 14.43 19.89
N THR A 214 -12.71 15.60 19.58
CA THR A 214 -12.95 16.85 20.31
C THR A 214 -13.69 17.82 19.40
N ASN A 215 -14.88 18.27 19.83
CA ASN A 215 -15.62 19.31 19.12
C ASN A 215 -15.23 20.67 19.71
N THR A 216 -14.45 21.46 18.96
CA THR A 216 -14.02 22.80 19.36
C THR A 216 -15.01 23.90 18.94
N GLY A 217 -16.10 23.52 18.29
CA GLY A 217 -17.10 24.40 17.71
C GLY A 217 -18.18 24.84 18.69
N ALA A 218 -19.14 25.59 18.16
CA ALA A 218 -20.27 26.12 18.93
C ALA A 218 -21.59 25.34 18.72
N THR A 219 -21.58 24.31 17.88
CA THR A 219 -22.73 23.46 17.54
C THR A 219 -22.39 22.00 17.77
N ASP A 220 -23.38 21.23 18.23
CA ASP A 220 -23.26 19.79 18.36
C ASP A 220 -23.08 19.14 16.97
N ASP A 221 -22.43 17.99 16.91
CA ASP A 221 -22.37 17.13 15.73
C ASP A 221 -22.64 15.67 16.17
N THR A 222 -22.85 14.76 15.22
CA THR A 222 -23.08 13.34 15.47
C THR A 222 -22.25 12.50 14.52
N LEU A 223 -21.46 11.56 15.03
CA LEU A 223 -20.82 10.53 14.22
C LEU A 223 -21.87 9.49 13.80
N VAL A 224 -22.35 9.58 12.57
CA VAL A 224 -23.48 8.77 12.07
C VAL A 224 -23.05 7.52 11.31
N ALA A 225 -21.82 7.47 10.80
CA ALA A 225 -21.31 6.27 10.14
C ALA A 225 -19.78 6.14 10.22
N ALA A 226 -19.31 4.90 10.11
CA ALA A 226 -17.93 4.57 9.79
C ALA A 226 -17.91 3.64 8.57
N SER A 227 -16.86 3.65 7.77
CA SER A 227 -16.60 2.69 6.69
C SER A 227 -15.11 2.34 6.59
N SER A 228 -14.77 1.14 6.14
CA SER A 228 -13.38 0.72 5.95
C SER A 228 -13.27 -0.35 4.86
N PRO A 229 -12.24 -0.29 3.99
CA PRO A 229 -12.00 -1.35 3.01
C PRO A 229 -11.57 -2.68 3.66
N ALA A 230 -11.15 -2.67 4.94
CA ALA A 230 -10.71 -3.88 5.65
C ALA A 230 -11.88 -4.76 6.14
N ALA A 231 -13.12 -4.26 6.10
CA ALA A 231 -14.29 -4.93 6.66
C ALA A 231 -15.50 -4.87 5.73
N GLY A 232 -16.34 -5.90 5.73
CA GLY A 232 -17.61 -5.90 4.99
C GLY A 232 -18.59 -4.84 5.50
N ARG A 233 -18.53 -4.52 6.79
CA ARG A 233 -19.21 -3.36 7.39
C ARG A 233 -18.51 -2.87 8.65
N THR A 234 -18.86 -1.66 9.08
CA THR A 234 -18.38 -1.05 10.32
C THR A 234 -19.55 -0.41 11.06
N GLU A 235 -19.55 -0.57 12.37
CA GLU A 235 -20.64 -0.16 13.25
C GLU A 235 -20.05 0.64 14.42
N VAL A 236 -20.75 1.64 14.95
CA VAL A 236 -20.33 2.35 16.16
C VAL A 236 -21.02 1.71 17.35
N HIS A 237 -20.25 1.26 18.34
CA HIS A 237 -20.75 0.48 19.47
C HIS A 237 -20.42 1.17 20.79
N GLU A 238 -21.26 0.91 21.79
CA GLU A 238 -21.06 1.29 23.18
C GLU A 238 -20.98 0.02 24.03
N MET A 239 -20.07 0.02 25.00
CA MET A 239 -20.03 -0.95 26.08
C MET A 239 -20.66 -0.34 27.33
N THR A 240 -21.74 -0.95 27.83
CA THR A 240 -22.40 -0.53 29.07
C THR A 240 -22.49 -1.69 30.07
N MET A 241 -22.43 -1.37 31.36
CA MET A 241 -22.79 -2.34 32.40
C MET A 241 -24.31 -2.37 32.54
N ASP A 242 -24.91 -3.53 32.34
CA ASP A 242 -26.29 -3.80 32.78
C ASP A 242 -26.24 -4.91 33.85
N GLY A 243 -26.15 -4.45 35.10
CA GLY A 243 -25.81 -5.28 36.26
C GLY A 243 -24.32 -5.64 36.26
N ASP A 244 -24.01 -6.92 36.47
CA ASP A 244 -22.65 -7.46 36.45
C ASP A 244 -22.18 -7.89 35.03
N VAL A 245 -22.96 -7.58 33.99
CA VAL A 245 -22.70 -8.01 32.62
C VAL A 245 -22.44 -6.80 31.73
N MET A 246 -21.23 -6.77 31.17
CA MET A 246 -20.85 -5.89 30.06
C MET A 246 -21.66 -6.25 28.82
N ARG A 247 -22.47 -5.31 28.34
CA ARG A 247 -23.23 -5.43 27.10
C ARG A 247 -22.66 -4.48 26.06
N MET A 248 -22.40 -5.05 24.89
CA MET A 248 -22.05 -4.33 23.68
C MET A 248 -23.36 -4.00 22.93
N ARG A 249 -23.51 -2.76 22.49
CA ARG A 249 -24.69 -2.29 21.77
C ARG A 249 -24.27 -1.35 20.64
N GLU A 250 -24.77 -1.62 19.43
CA GLU A 250 -24.68 -0.71 18.29
C GLU A 250 -25.50 0.58 18.53
N LEU A 251 -24.90 1.71 18.19
CA LEU A 251 -25.53 3.03 18.21
C LEU A 251 -26.05 3.38 16.80
N ALA A 252 -27.21 2.86 16.44
CA ALA A 252 -27.80 3.07 15.11
C ALA A 252 -28.16 4.54 14.81
N ASP A 253 -28.42 5.33 15.86
CA ASP A 253 -28.70 6.77 15.75
C ASP A 253 -27.41 7.63 15.71
N GLY A 254 -26.24 6.99 15.74
CA GLY A 254 -24.93 7.64 15.79
C GLY A 254 -24.43 7.94 17.21
N LEU A 255 -23.19 8.42 17.29
CA LEU A 255 -22.54 8.83 18.53
C LEU A 255 -22.52 10.37 18.61
N PRO A 256 -23.24 10.98 19.57
CA PRO A 256 -23.25 12.43 19.73
C PRO A 256 -21.87 12.98 20.11
N VAL A 257 -21.49 14.10 19.52
CA VAL A 257 -20.27 14.87 19.81
C VAL A 257 -20.66 16.33 20.12
N PRO A 258 -21.08 16.62 21.37
CA PRO A 258 -21.59 17.95 21.74
C PRO A 258 -20.55 19.06 21.60
N ALA A 259 -21.01 20.29 21.38
CA ALA A 259 -20.15 21.48 21.27
C ALA A 259 -19.27 21.65 22.52
N GLY A 260 -17.96 21.80 22.32
CA GLY A 260 -16.99 22.01 23.40
C GLY A 260 -16.62 20.75 24.19
N GLU A 261 -17.15 19.59 23.83
CA GLU A 261 -16.90 18.32 24.52
C GLU A 261 -15.90 17.43 23.76
N THR A 262 -15.29 16.51 24.50
CA THR A 262 -14.44 15.45 23.96
C THR A 262 -15.11 14.10 24.19
N VAL A 263 -15.25 13.31 23.12
CA VAL A 263 -15.78 11.96 23.14
C VAL A 263 -14.67 10.98 22.81
N THR A 264 -14.41 10.06 23.74
CA THR A 264 -13.34 9.07 23.62
C THR A 264 -13.92 7.71 23.24
N LEU A 265 -13.41 7.13 22.15
CA LEU A 265 -13.64 5.75 21.77
C LEU A 265 -12.47 4.92 22.28
N GLU A 266 -12.66 4.18 23.36
CA GLU A 266 -11.63 3.42 24.05
C GLU A 266 -12.08 1.99 24.41
N PRO A 267 -11.15 1.06 24.67
CA PRO A 267 -11.48 -0.29 25.09
C PRO A 267 -12.35 -0.32 26.35
N GLY A 268 -13.57 -0.82 26.22
CA GLY A 268 -14.54 -0.88 27.32
C GLY A 268 -15.52 0.29 27.38
N GLY A 269 -15.43 1.25 26.45
CA GLY A 269 -16.41 2.31 26.23
C GLY A 269 -16.95 2.28 24.79
N TYR A 270 -17.00 3.45 24.15
CA TYR A 270 -17.34 3.54 22.73
C TYR A 270 -16.23 2.98 21.84
N HIS A 271 -16.58 2.41 20.69
CA HIS A 271 -15.60 1.92 19.73
C HIS A 271 -16.21 1.77 18.34
N VAL A 272 -15.36 1.81 17.32
CA VAL A 272 -15.71 1.40 15.95
C VAL A 272 -15.51 -0.11 15.86
N MET A 273 -16.57 -0.85 15.59
CA MET A 273 -16.53 -2.29 15.39
C MET A 273 -16.42 -2.59 13.90
N PHE A 274 -15.31 -3.22 13.50
CA PHE A 274 -15.14 -3.79 12.16
C PHE A 274 -15.77 -5.18 12.14
N VAL A 275 -16.67 -5.45 11.20
CA VAL A 275 -17.36 -6.72 11.08
C VAL A 275 -17.19 -7.31 9.68
N ASP A 276 -17.03 -8.63 9.62
CA ASP A 276 -16.73 -9.39 8.41
C ASP A 276 -15.41 -8.93 7.78
N LEU A 277 -14.34 -9.00 8.57
CA LEU A 277 -12.99 -8.66 8.13
C LEU A 277 -12.58 -9.43 6.86
N ALA A 278 -12.03 -8.70 5.88
CA ALA A 278 -11.53 -9.28 4.63
C ALA A 278 -10.24 -10.11 4.83
N GLY A 279 -9.53 -9.86 5.93
CA GLY A 279 -8.31 -10.55 6.34
C GLY A 279 -7.92 -10.15 7.77
N PRO A 280 -6.91 -10.80 8.38
CA PRO A 280 -6.48 -10.43 9.72
C PRO A 280 -5.84 -9.03 9.72
N LEU A 281 -6.22 -8.20 10.69
CA LEU A 281 -5.45 -7.02 11.06
C LEU A 281 -4.22 -7.48 11.86
N SER A 282 -3.02 -7.30 11.30
CA SER A 282 -1.76 -7.72 11.95
C SER A 282 -1.10 -6.54 12.65
N GLU A 283 -0.55 -6.77 13.84
CA GLU A 283 0.19 -5.75 14.58
C GLU A 283 1.33 -5.17 13.73
N GLY A 284 1.45 -3.83 13.74
CA GLY A 284 2.43 -3.09 12.95
C GLY A 284 1.95 -2.71 11.55
N ASP A 285 0.85 -3.28 11.05
CA ASP A 285 0.17 -2.80 9.84
C ASP A 285 -0.69 -1.55 10.15
N ALA A 286 -1.38 -1.04 9.14
CA ALA A 286 -2.38 0.02 9.29
C ALA A 286 -3.64 -0.33 8.49
N THR A 287 -4.79 0.20 8.93
CA THR A 287 -6.07 0.09 8.24
C THR A 287 -6.73 1.47 8.15
N GLU A 288 -7.39 1.77 7.04
CA GLU A 288 -8.12 3.03 6.90
C GLU A 288 -9.51 2.92 7.51
N VAL A 289 -9.99 4.02 8.10
CA VAL A 289 -11.40 4.21 8.50
C VAL A 289 -11.87 5.56 8.00
N THR A 290 -13.05 5.61 7.38
CA THR A 290 -13.72 6.86 7.05
C THR A 290 -14.86 7.08 8.03
N LEU A 291 -14.78 8.14 8.82
CA LEU A 291 -15.83 8.60 9.72
C LEU A 291 -16.72 9.60 9.00
N THR A 292 -18.03 9.48 9.14
CA THR A 292 -19.01 10.43 8.57
C THR A 292 -19.81 11.04 9.70
N PHE A 293 -19.69 12.36 9.83
CA PHE A 293 -20.43 13.21 10.74
C PHE A 293 -21.65 13.81 10.04
N GLU A 294 -22.70 14.10 10.81
CA GLU A 294 -23.96 14.64 10.29
C GLU A 294 -23.76 16.03 9.68
N ASP A 295 -23.02 16.91 10.36
CA ASP A 295 -22.82 18.30 9.94
C ASP A 295 -21.43 18.54 9.33
N ALA A 296 -20.35 18.05 9.95
CA ALA A 296 -18.99 18.30 9.49
C ALA A 296 -18.60 17.51 8.22
N GLY A 297 -19.35 16.46 7.88
CA GLY A 297 -19.11 15.61 6.71
C GLY A 297 -18.15 14.44 6.99
N ALA A 298 -17.40 14.00 5.99
CA ALA A 298 -16.57 12.80 6.09
C ALA A 298 -15.08 13.10 6.22
N VAL A 299 -14.38 12.28 6.99
CA VAL A 299 -12.92 12.30 7.14
C VAL A 299 -12.37 10.88 7.17
N THR A 300 -11.32 10.65 6.39
CA THR A 300 -10.61 9.38 6.34
C THR A 300 -9.36 9.44 7.20
N LEU A 301 -9.19 8.45 8.05
CA LEU A 301 -8.11 8.33 9.02
C LEU A 301 -7.36 7.03 8.78
N THR A 302 -6.04 7.08 8.90
CA THR A 302 -5.22 5.87 8.96
C THR A 302 -5.12 5.41 10.41
N MET A 303 -5.61 4.20 10.70
CA MET A 303 -5.51 3.58 12.02
C MET A 303 -4.33 2.61 12.03
N PRO A 304 -3.28 2.84 12.83
CA PRO A 304 -2.30 1.79 13.13
C PRO A 304 -2.97 0.56 13.74
N VAL A 305 -2.47 -0.63 13.43
CA VAL A 305 -2.87 -1.85 14.11
C VAL A 305 -1.90 -2.11 15.25
N MET A 306 -2.36 -1.90 16.48
CA MET A 306 -1.59 -2.13 17.70
C MET A 306 -1.83 -3.54 18.26
N ALA A 307 -1.04 -3.92 19.26
CA ALA A 307 -1.19 -5.19 19.97
C ALA A 307 -2.64 -5.43 20.43
N ARG A 308 -3.01 -6.71 20.57
CA ARG A 308 -4.40 -7.12 20.83
C ARG A 308 -4.97 -6.59 22.15
N ASP A 309 -4.11 -6.31 23.12
CA ASP A 309 -4.41 -5.78 24.43
C ASP A 309 -4.10 -4.28 24.56
N ALA A 310 -3.68 -3.60 23.47
CA ALA A 310 -3.36 -2.19 23.47
C ALA A 310 -4.52 -1.33 23.97
N THR A 311 -4.25 -0.42 24.89
CA THR A 311 -5.23 0.53 25.46
C THR A 311 -5.22 1.90 24.77
N GLY A 312 -4.32 2.09 23.79
CA GLY A 312 -4.07 3.35 23.10
C GLY A 312 -2.60 3.76 23.18
N PRO A 313 -2.19 4.83 22.48
CA PRO A 313 -0.84 5.36 22.58
C PRO A 313 -0.57 5.75 24.04
N GLU A 314 0.57 5.36 24.60
CA GLU A 314 0.92 5.72 25.97
C GLU A 314 0.99 7.24 26.12
N HIS A 315 -0.04 7.84 26.72
CA HIS A 315 0.09 9.18 27.31
C HIS A 315 1.07 9.05 28.47
N GLY A 316 2.32 9.43 28.23
CA GLY A 316 3.36 9.47 29.24
C GLY A 316 2.95 10.30 30.46
N VAL A 317 2.39 9.62 31.46
CA VAL A 317 2.35 10.08 32.83
C VAL A 317 3.07 9.02 33.65
N HIS A 318 4.38 9.21 33.81
CA HIS A 318 5.15 8.53 34.84
C HIS A 318 4.50 8.81 36.20
N SER A 319 3.62 7.93 36.64
CA SER A 319 3.26 7.82 38.05
C SER A 319 4.40 7.09 38.75
N ASP A 320 5.29 7.87 39.37
CA ASP A 320 6.25 7.40 40.35
C ASP A 320 5.48 6.76 41.52
N HIS A 321 5.46 5.42 41.57
CA HIS A 321 5.05 4.71 42.76
C HIS A 321 6.28 4.47 43.63
N GLY A 322 6.53 5.45 44.50
CA GLY A 322 7.45 5.33 45.62
C GLY A 322 7.17 4.09 46.47
N SER A 323 8.21 3.30 46.69
CA SER A 323 8.22 2.24 47.69
C SER A 323 8.34 2.84 49.08
N HIS A 324 7.35 2.55 49.94
CA HIS A 324 7.50 2.56 51.39
C HIS A 324 7.80 1.16 51.91
#